data_AF-A0A914Y8S5-F1
#
_entry.id   AF-A0A914Y8S5-F1
#
_cell.length_a   1.000
_cell.length_b   1.000
_cell.length_c   1.000
_cell.angle_alpha   90.00
_cell.angle_beta   90.00
_cell.angle_gamma   90.00
#
_symmetry.space_group_name_H-M   'P 1'
#
loop_
_entity.id
_entity.type
_entity.pdbx_description
1 polymer ?
#
loop_
_entity_poly.entity_id
_entity_poly.type
_entity_poly.pdbx_seq_one_letter_code
_entity_poly.pdbx_strand_id
1 'polypeptide(L)'
;MSNDNYIVEPDALAFLSKHGFDFNRLINSAILYSIKDRTGPLPILLKDILSSGASVIFHNGFVDLAFLYHHFFNEIPETVGVFQSNVYDWFTTEGIDSGTFGGRGLFFDSKFAAASDQYFSTFLEYVFRKSQRSNVLEYRDNRLYVRVKFSKDYGSAEIDASDIDVVDCSMSPHFLKNNFALNKESTDSLCPFYAVSIF
;
A
#
# COMPACT_ATOMS: atom_id res chain seq x y z
N MET A 1 8.02 28.01 -0.09
CA MET A 1 7.20 27.42 0.98
C MET A 1 5.92 28.24 1.07
N SER A 2 4.74 27.64 1.00
CA SER A 2 3.50 28.37 1.25
C SER A 2 3.51 28.89 2.69
N ASN A 3 2.94 30.07 2.93
CA ASN A 3 2.82 30.70 4.26
C ASN A 3 1.74 30.02 5.15
N ASP A 4 1.33 28.80 4.81
CA ASP A 4 0.28 28.09 5.51
C ASP A 4 0.89 27.36 6.71
N ASN A 5 0.16 27.33 7.83
CA ASN A 5 0.60 26.64 9.03
C ASN A 5 0.79 25.14 8.74
N TYR A 6 1.97 24.61 9.05
CA TYR A 6 2.23 23.18 9.04
C TYR A 6 1.50 22.53 10.21
N ILE A 7 0.42 21.79 9.91
CA ILE A 7 -0.40 21.09 10.90
C ILE A 7 -0.05 19.61 10.85
N VAL A 8 0.26 19.04 12.00
CA VAL A 8 0.62 17.63 12.10
C VAL A 8 0.27 17.09 13.49
N GLU A 9 -0.07 15.81 13.55
CA GLU A 9 -0.22 15.09 14.81
C GLU A 9 1.17 14.70 15.37
N PRO A 10 1.52 15.07 16.62
CA PRO A 10 2.81 14.76 17.20
C PRO A 10 3.13 13.26 17.26
N ASP A 11 2.13 12.43 17.57
CA ASP A 11 2.29 10.98 17.66
C ASP A 11 2.56 10.35 16.29
N ALA A 12 1.93 10.86 15.23
CA ALA A 12 2.21 10.44 13.86
C ALA A 12 3.63 10.82 13.42
N LEU A 13 4.11 12.01 13.77
CA LEU A 13 5.52 12.39 13.52
C LEU A 13 6.49 11.45 14.24
N ALA A 14 6.25 11.20 15.53
CA ALA A 14 7.09 10.32 16.33
C ALA A 14 7.08 8.90 15.77
N PHE A 15 5.92 8.40 15.35
CA PHE A 15 5.77 7.12 14.70
C PHE A 15 6.59 7.05 13.40
N LEU A 16 6.43 8.00 12.48
CA LEU A 16 7.16 8.04 11.22
C LEU A 16 8.68 8.09 11.44
N SER A 17 9.14 8.96 12.35
CA SER A 17 10.56 9.08 12.71
C SER A 17 11.12 7.75 13.23
N LYS A 18 10.40 7.11 14.15
CA LYS A 18 10.78 5.80 14.71
C LYS A 18 10.87 4.70 13.64
N HIS A 19 10.13 4.82 12.55
CA HIS A 19 10.09 3.83 11.46
C HIS A 19 10.95 4.25 10.26
N GLY A 20 11.90 5.17 10.45
CA GLY A 20 12.92 5.49 9.46
C GLY A 20 12.50 6.52 8.41
N PHE A 21 11.39 7.25 8.62
CA PHE A 21 11.02 8.34 7.73
C PHE A 21 12.01 9.51 7.85
N ASP A 22 12.64 9.89 6.74
CA ASP A 22 13.63 10.97 6.70
C ASP A 22 12.97 12.34 6.51
N PHE A 23 12.69 13.01 7.63
CA PHE A 23 12.16 14.38 7.63
C PHE A 23 13.15 15.40 7.05
N ASN A 24 14.47 15.16 7.13
CA ASN A 24 15.44 16.09 6.53
C ASN A 24 15.35 16.02 5.01
N ARG A 25 15.23 14.81 4.44
CA ARG A 25 15.00 14.63 3.00
C ARG A 25 13.67 15.25 2.57
N LEU A 26 12.61 15.09 3.36
CA LEU A 26 11.33 15.76 3.10
C LEU A 26 11.50 17.29 3.04
N ILE A 27 12.16 17.89 4.03
CA ILE A 27 12.31 19.36 4.09
C ILE A 27 13.16 19.90 2.94
N ASN A 28 14.24 19.19 2.59
CA ASN A 28 15.23 19.69 1.63
C ASN A 28 14.91 19.34 0.17
N SER A 29 14.20 18.24 -0.07
CA SER A 29 14.06 17.63 -1.41
C SER A 29 12.64 17.15 -1.74
N ALA A 30 11.62 17.54 -0.98
CA ALA A 30 10.25 17.13 -1.27
C ALA A 30 9.78 17.58 -2.66
N ILE A 31 8.97 16.72 -3.28
CA ILE A 31 8.16 17.10 -4.44
C ILE A 31 7.03 17.99 -3.92
N LEU A 32 7.07 19.27 -4.30
CA LEU A 32 6.02 20.22 -3.95
C LEU A 32 4.74 19.91 -4.75
N TYR A 33 3.61 19.97 -4.06
CA TYR A 33 2.28 19.92 -4.66
C TYR A 33 1.38 20.93 -3.98
N SER A 34 0.31 21.35 -4.68
CA SER A 34 -0.62 22.35 -4.19
C SER A 34 -2.03 21.92 -4.53
N ILE A 35 -2.95 22.08 -3.57
CA ILE A 35 -4.38 21.84 -3.79
C ILE A 35 -4.93 22.78 -4.88
N LYS A 36 -4.32 23.98 -5.01
CA LYS A 36 -4.69 25.00 -6.01
C LYS A 36 -4.09 24.74 -7.39
N ASP A 37 -3.00 23.99 -7.46
CA ASP A 37 -2.31 23.67 -8.71
C ASP A 37 -2.16 22.16 -8.87
N ARG A 38 -3.13 21.59 -9.59
CA ARG A 38 -3.24 20.16 -9.91
C ARG A 38 -2.57 19.79 -11.24
N THR A 39 -1.66 20.65 -11.73
CA THR A 39 -0.87 20.40 -12.95
C THR A 39 0.55 19.91 -12.66
N GLY A 40 0.90 19.78 -11.38
CA GLY A 40 2.20 19.27 -10.95
C GLY A 40 2.44 17.79 -11.26
N PRO A 41 3.67 17.30 -11.03
CA PRO A 41 4.08 15.94 -11.37
C PRO A 41 3.29 14.85 -10.63
N LEU A 42 2.91 15.08 -9.36
CA LEU A 42 2.16 14.08 -8.58
C LEU A 42 0.74 13.84 -9.10
N PRO A 43 -0.09 14.87 -9.38
CA PRO A 43 -1.36 14.69 -10.07
C PRO A 43 -1.23 13.94 -11.40
N ILE A 44 -0.21 14.25 -12.22
CA ILE A 44 0.02 13.59 -13.51
C ILE A 44 0.37 12.12 -13.29
N LEU A 45 1.30 11.80 -12.39
CA LEU A 45 1.67 10.43 -12.06
C LEU A 45 0.46 9.61 -11.58
N LEU A 46 -0.37 10.19 -10.71
CA LEU A 46 -1.56 9.50 -10.22
C LEU A 46 -2.56 9.23 -11.34
N LYS A 47 -2.78 10.22 -12.21
CA LYS A 47 -3.58 10.08 -13.44
C LYS A 47 -3.04 8.96 -14.34
N ASP A 48 -1.74 8.87 -14.52
CA ASP A 48 -1.12 7.81 -15.32
C ASP A 48 -1.30 6.42 -14.68
N ILE A 49 -1.17 6.32 -13.34
CA ILE A 49 -1.45 5.08 -12.60
C ILE A 49 -2.90 4.65 -12.81
N LEU A 50 -3.86 5.56 -12.67
CA LEU A 50 -5.30 5.27 -12.87
C LEU A 50 -5.59 4.87 -14.33
N SER A 51 -4.95 5.53 -15.30
CA SER A 51 -5.08 5.21 -16.74
C SER A 51 -4.40 3.89 -17.14
N SER A 52 -3.42 3.42 -16.37
CA SER A 52 -2.61 2.25 -16.76
C SER A 52 -3.39 0.94 -16.86
N GLY A 53 -4.58 0.88 -16.26
CA GLY A 53 -5.35 -0.36 -16.12
C GLY A 53 -4.75 -1.34 -15.11
N ALA A 54 -3.70 -0.96 -14.39
CA ALA A 54 -3.19 -1.73 -13.27
C ALA A 54 -4.21 -1.72 -12.12
N SER A 55 -4.36 -2.86 -11.44
CA SER A 55 -5.15 -2.92 -10.22
C SER A 55 -4.42 -2.21 -9.08
N VAL A 56 -5.14 -1.35 -8.36
CA VAL A 56 -4.61 -0.61 -7.21
C VAL A 56 -5.14 -1.24 -5.93
N ILE A 57 -4.23 -1.58 -5.01
CA ILE A 57 -4.57 -2.24 -3.75
C ILE A 57 -4.28 -1.28 -2.61
N PHE A 58 -5.29 -1.05 -1.78
CA PHE A 58 -5.19 -0.31 -0.54
C PHE A 58 -5.27 -1.25 0.67
N HIS A 59 -5.03 -0.67 1.85
CA HIS A 59 -5.28 -1.33 3.12
C HIS A 59 -5.81 -0.29 4.09
N ASN A 60 -7.12 -0.31 4.38
CA ASN A 60 -7.80 0.79 5.08
C ASN A 60 -7.81 2.09 4.26
N GLY A 61 -8.00 1.97 2.94
CA GLY A 61 -7.72 2.99 1.94
C GLY A 61 -8.64 4.21 1.91
N PHE A 62 -9.67 4.26 2.76
CA PHE A 62 -10.64 5.36 2.72
C PHE A 62 -9.99 6.73 2.94
N VAL A 63 -9.08 6.82 3.92
CA VAL A 63 -8.35 8.06 4.22
C VAL A 63 -7.37 8.40 3.10
N ASP A 64 -6.69 7.38 2.54
CA ASP A 64 -5.78 7.56 1.41
C ASP A 64 -6.54 8.12 0.20
N LEU A 65 -7.69 7.54 -0.14
CA LEU A 65 -8.54 8.00 -1.24
C LEU A 65 -9.04 9.43 -1.00
N ALA A 66 -9.49 9.75 0.21
CA ALA A 66 -9.91 11.11 0.55
C ALA A 66 -8.76 12.12 0.39
N PHE A 67 -7.56 11.75 0.85
CA PHE A 67 -6.36 12.56 0.69
C PHE A 67 -5.99 12.77 -0.77
N LEU A 68 -5.90 11.68 -1.56
CA LEU A 68 -5.57 11.73 -2.99
C LEU A 68 -6.59 12.56 -3.76
N TYR A 69 -7.88 12.36 -3.50
CA TYR A 69 -8.97 13.10 -4.10
C TYR A 69 -8.85 14.60 -3.81
N HIS A 70 -8.71 14.96 -2.53
CA HIS A 70 -8.63 16.35 -2.08
C HIS A 70 -7.48 17.11 -2.73
N HIS A 71 -6.30 16.51 -2.70
CA HIS A 71 -5.06 17.18 -3.06
C HIS A 71 -4.83 17.21 -4.56
N PHE A 72 -5.27 16.17 -5.29
CA PHE A 72 -4.89 16.00 -6.70
C PHE A 72 -6.05 16.09 -7.69
N PHE A 73 -7.31 16.02 -7.23
CA PHE A 73 -8.49 16.05 -8.12
C PHE A 73 -9.47 17.16 -7.81
N ASN A 74 -10.10 17.14 -6.63
CA ASN A 74 -11.10 18.13 -6.23
C ASN A 74 -11.27 18.25 -4.72
N GLU A 75 -11.83 19.36 -4.24
CA GLU A 75 -12.17 19.50 -2.81
C GLU A 75 -13.14 18.40 -2.38
N ILE A 76 -12.97 17.87 -1.15
CA ILE A 76 -13.80 16.78 -0.65
C ILE A 76 -15.24 17.31 -0.57
N PRO A 77 -16.22 16.62 -1.19
CA PRO A 77 -17.59 17.09 -1.19
C PRO A 77 -18.23 16.94 0.19
N GLU A 78 -19.30 17.69 0.45
CA GLU A 78 -19.99 17.72 1.75
C GLU A 78 -20.62 16.38 2.15
N THR A 79 -20.88 15.48 1.19
CA THR A 79 -21.52 14.19 1.45
C THR A 79 -20.69 13.02 0.95
N VAL A 80 -20.74 11.93 1.70
CA VAL A 80 -20.07 10.67 1.36
C VAL A 80 -20.58 10.11 0.02
N GLY A 81 -21.87 10.27 -0.29
CA GLY A 81 -22.43 9.78 -1.55
C GLY A 81 -21.83 10.46 -2.79
N VAL A 82 -21.63 11.78 -2.73
CA VAL A 82 -20.95 12.51 -3.82
C VAL A 82 -19.48 12.10 -3.91
N PHE A 83 -18.80 11.95 -2.76
CA PHE A 83 -17.41 11.48 -2.75
C PHE A 83 -17.29 10.09 -3.40
N GLN A 84 -18.15 9.16 -3.01
CA GLN A 84 -18.20 7.81 -3.57
C GLN A 84 -18.48 7.82 -5.07
N SER A 85 -19.42 8.65 -5.55
CA SER A 85 -19.69 8.78 -6.99
C SER A 85 -18.46 9.27 -7.74
N ASN A 86 -17.81 10.32 -7.26
CA ASN A 86 -16.67 10.92 -7.95
C ASN A 86 -15.44 10.00 -7.95
N VAL A 87 -15.24 9.23 -6.89
CA VAL A 87 -14.17 8.22 -6.81
C VAL A 87 -14.53 6.99 -7.65
N TYR A 88 -15.80 6.62 -7.72
CA TYR A 88 -16.28 5.53 -8.58
C TYR A 88 -16.03 5.80 -10.07
N ASP A 89 -16.08 7.07 -10.49
CA ASP A 89 -15.73 7.48 -11.86
C ASP A 89 -14.26 7.24 -12.20
N TRP A 90 -13.36 7.10 -11.22
CA TRP A 90 -11.97 6.68 -11.49
C TRP A 90 -11.88 5.22 -11.92
N PHE A 91 -12.95 4.44 -11.74
CA PHE A 91 -12.96 2.98 -11.84
C PHE A 91 -13.90 2.45 -12.92
N THR A 92 -14.75 3.30 -13.51
CA THR A 92 -15.69 2.88 -14.57
C THR A 92 -15.30 3.41 -15.93
N THR A 93 -15.27 2.49 -16.91
CA THR A 93 -14.87 2.71 -18.30
C THR A 93 -15.94 3.42 -19.15
N GLU A 94 -16.85 4.21 -18.59
CA GLU A 94 -17.86 4.95 -19.38
C GLU A 94 -17.30 6.28 -19.93
N GLY A 95 -16.15 6.19 -20.61
CA GLY A 95 -15.44 7.36 -21.13
C GLY A 95 -14.48 7.04 -22.28
N ILE A 96 -14.80 6.09 -23.16
CA ILE A 96 -14.00 5.88 -24.39
C ILE A 96 -14.01 7.13 -25.29
N ASP A 97 -14.99 8.04 -25.13
CA ASP A 97 -15.15 9.21 -25.99
C ASP A 97 -14.86 10.58 -25.33
N SER A 98 -14.37 10.64 -24.08
CA SER A 98 -14.21 11.92 -23.35
C SER A 98 -12.82 12.25 -22.83
N GLY A 99 -11.80 11.41 -23.07
CA GLY A 99 -10.46 11.68 -22.53
C GLY A 99 -10.37 11.53 -21.00
N THR A 100 -11.22 10.67 -20.43
CA THR A 100 -11.30 10.39 -18.99
C THR A 100 -10.76 8.99 -18.70
N PHE A 101 -10.03 8.85 -17.59
CA PHE A 101 -9.30 7.67 -17.11
C PHE A 101 -10.01 6.33 -17.38
N GLY A 102 -9.46 5.52 -18.29
CA GLY A 102 -10.12 4.33 -18.84
C GLY A 102 -9.36 3.02 -18.62
N GLY A 103 -8.76 2.83 -17.45
CA GLY A 103 -8.13 1.56 -17.08
C GLY A 103 -9.17 0.58 -16.53
N ARG A 104 -9.22 -0.67 -17.03
CA ARG A 104 -9.96 -1.79 -16.39
C ARG A 104 -9.34 -2.25 -15.05
N GLY A 105 -8.59 -1.38 -14.39
CA GLY A 105 -7.89 -1.69 -13.14
C GLY A 105 -8.90 -1.88 -12.02
N LEU A 106 -8.75 -2.96 -11.26
CA LEU A 106 -9.61 -3.21 -10.11
C LEU A 106 -9.03 -2.55 -8.87
N PHE A 107 -9.92 -2.01 -8.02
CA PHE A 107 -9.57 -1.45 -6.73
C PHE A 107 -9.94 -2.44 -5.64
N PHE A 108 -8.96 -2.79 -4.81
CA PHE A 108 -9.17 -3.70 -3.69
C PHE A 108 -8.72 -3.06 -2.39
N ASP A 109 -9.49 -3.25 -1.34
CA ASP A 109 -9.03 -3.02 0.02
C ASP A 109 -8.70 -4.37 0.67
N SER A 110 -7.41 -4.60 0.92
CA SER A 110 -6.92 -5.84 1.50
C SER A 110 -7.37 -6.03 2.95
N LYS A 111 -7.67 -4.96 3.70
CA LYS A 111 -8.24 -5.05 5.05
C LYS A 111 -9.67 -5.55 4.99
N PHE A 112 -10.44 -5.06 4.03
CA PHE A 112 -11.80 -5.55 3.78
C PHE A 112 -11.79 -7.04 3.41
N ALA A 113 -10.92 -7.46 2.48
CA ALA A 113 -10.77 -8.85 2.10
C ALA A 113 -10.36 -9.75 3.30
N ALA A 114 -9.39 -9.31 4.11
CA ALA A 114 -8.98 -10.05 5.30
C ALA A 114 -10.09 -10.20 6.36
N ALA A 115 -10.96 -9.19 6.47
CA ALA A 115 -12.12 -9.25 7.36
C ALA A 115 -13.17 -10.27 6.86
N SER A 116 -13.39 -10.34 5.54
CA SER A 116 -14.28 -11.35 4.94
C SER A 116 -13.80 -12.78 5.18
N ASP A 117 -12.49 -13.00 5.14
CA ASP A 117 -11.86 -14.30 5.42
C ASP A 117 -11.70 -14.62 6.92
N GLN A 118 -12.32 -13.82 7.80
CA GLN A 118 -12.33 -13.99 9.27
C GLN A 118 -10.92 -14.13 9.86
N TYR A 119 -9.99 -13.30 9.39
CA TYR A 119 -8.66 -13.23 9.99
C TYR A 119 -8.75 -12.71 11.43
N PHE A 120 -8.00 -13.32 12.34
CA PHE A 120 -7.92 -12.89 13.75
C PHE A 120 -7.56 -11.40 13.91
N SER A 121 -6.69 -10.90 13.02
CA SER A 121 -6.38 -9.48 12.92
C SER A 121 -6.30 -9.06 11.47
N THR A 122 -6.45 -7.76 11.22
CA THR A 122 -6.52 -7.20 9.87
C THR A 122 -5.53 -6.08 9.65
N PHE A 123 -4.53 -5.86 10.52
CA PHE A 123 -3.43 -4.95 10.19
C PHE A 123 -2.51 -5.56 9.14
N LEU A 124 -1.96 -4.72 8.27
CA LEU A 124 -1.27 -5.13 7.04
C LEU A 124 -0.16 -6.15 7.28
N GLU A 125 0.67 -5.93 8.30
CA GLU A 125 1.78 -6.82 8.62
C GLU A 125 1.30 -8.23 9.02
N TYR A 126 0.25 -8.35 9.83
CA TYR A 126 -0.31 -9.66 10.18
C TYR A 126 -0.85 -10.37 8.94
N VAL A 127 -1.64 -9.67 8.12
CA VAL A 127 -2.21 -10.23 6.88
C VAL A 127 -1.10 -10.69 5.95
N PHE A 128 -0.06 -9.88 5.78
CA PHE A 128 1.11 -10.20 4.98
C PHE A 128 1.82 -11.47 5.48
N ARG A 129 2.16 -11.54 6.76
CA ARG A 129 2.87 -12.70 7.34
C ARG A 129 2.04 -13.97 7.32
N LYS A 130 0.74 -13.88 7.61
CA LYS A 130 -0.17 -15.03 7.51
C LYS A 130 -0.27 -15.53 6.07
N SER A 131 -0.42 -14.63 5.09
CA SER A 131 -0.44 -14.98 3.67
C SER A 131 0.86 -15.61 3.19
N GLN A 132 2.02 -15.09 3.60
CA GLN A 132 3.32 -15.71 3.31
C GLN A 132 3.41 -17.14 3.85
N ARG A 133 2.96 -17.34 5.10
CA ARG A 133 2.93 -18.66 5.73
C ARG A 133 2.03 -19.63 4.97
N SER A 134 0.78 -19.24 4.71
CA SER A 134 -0.17 -20.10 3.99
C SER A 134 0.36 -20.49 2.62
N ASN A 135 0.92 -19.53 1.88
CA ASN A 135 1.48 -19.75 0.55
C ASN A 135 2.64 -20.76 0.53
N VAL A 136 3.48 -20.76 1.57
CA VAL A 136 4.54 -21.76 1.74
C VAL A 136 4.00 -23.15 2.03
N LEU A 137 2.92 -23.26 2.81
CA LEU A 137 2.26 -24.55 3.07
C LEU A 137 1.65 -25.12 1.79
N GLU A 138 0.99 -24.27 0.98
CA GLU A 138 0.49 -24.67 -0.34
C GLU A 138 1.61 -25.17 -1.25
N TYR A 139 2.74 -24.46 -1.30
CA TYR A 139 3.92 -24.87 -2.06
C TYR A 139 4.45 -26.25 -1.61
N ARG A 140 4.62 -26.44 -0.30
CA ARG A 140 5.10 -27.70 0.29
C ARG A 140 4.18 -28.88 -0.03
N ASP A 141 2.88 -28.63 0.04
CA ASP A 141 1.86 -29.65 -0.20
C ASP A 141 1.60 -29.88 -1.71
N ASN A 142 2.43 -29.31 -2.60
CA ASN A 142 2.29 -29.37 -4.07
C ASN A 142 0.92 -28.87 -4.58
N ARG A 143 0.33 -27.89 -3.90
CA ARG A 143 -0.91 -27.22 -4.30
C ARG A 143 -0.60 -25.89 -5.00
N LEU A 144 -1.66 -25.19 -5.43
CA LEU A 144 -1.53 -23.88 -6.07
C LEU A 144 -0.98 -22.85 -5.08
N TYR A 145 0.09 -22.18 -5.47
CA TYR A 145 0.75 -21.14 -4.68
C TYR A 145 1.12 -19.95 -5.58
N VAL A 146 1.28 -18.79 -4.97
CA VAL A 146 1.63 -17.52 -5.63
C VAL A 146 3.12 -17.26 -5.48
N ARG A 147 3.78 -16.83 -6.56
CA ARG A 147 5.16 -16.35 -6.52
C ARG A 147 5.26 -15.00 -7.21
N VAL A 148 5.62 -13.98 -6.45
CA VAL A 148 5.88 -12.64 -6.98
C VAL A 148 7.32 -12.58 -7.49
N LYS A 149 7.51 -12.05 -8.70
CA LYS A 149 8.82 -11.76 -9.27
C LYS A 149 8.82 -10.31 -9.74
N PHE A 150 9.75 -9.52 -9.23
CA PHE A 150 9.99 -8.18 -9.74
C PHE A 150 10.94 -8.27 -10.94
N SER A 151 10.61 -7.56 -12.02
CA SER A 151 11.54 -7.42 -13.15
C SER A 151 12.78 -6.65 -12.67
N LYS A 152 13.96 -7.06 -13.13
CA LYS A 152 15.19 -6.27 -12.96
C LYS A 152 15.31 -5.18 -14.03
N ASP A 153 14.48 -5.25 -15.06
CA ASP A 153 14.44 -4.30 -16.15
C ASP A 153 13.48 -3.17 -15.78
N TYR A 154 13.98 -2.23 -14.99
CA TYR A 154 13.35 -0.91 -14.85
C TYR A 154 13.68 -0.14 -16.13
N GLY A 155 12.72 -0.07 -17.06
CA GLY A 155 12.98 0.36 -18.44
C GLY A 155 13.73 1.69 -18.56
N SER A 156 14.70 1.75 -19.49
CA SER A 156 15.45 2.86 -20.14
C SER A 156 15.67 4.24 -19.50
N ALA A 157 14.98 4.64 -18.45
CA ALA A 157 15.37 5.75 -17.59
C ALA A 157 16.45 5.23 -16.64
N GLU A 158 17.53 5.98 -16.49
CA GLU A 158 18.57 5.76 -15.48
C GLU A 158 17.95 5.88 -14.07
N ILE A 159 17.22 4.86 -13.62
CA ILE A 159 16.89 4.73 -12.20
C ILE A 159 18.19 4.36 -11.52
N ASP A 160 18.77 5.31 -10.79
CA ASP A 160 19.93 5.03 -9.97
C ASP A 160 19.53 3.97 -8.95
N ALA A 161 20.29 2.88 -8.89
CA ALA A 161 20.09 1.83 -7.90
C ALA A 161 20.15 2.38 -6.47
N SER A 162 20.78 3.54 -6.26
CA SER A 162 20.80 4.26 -4.98
C SER A 162 19.43 4.84 -4.55
N ASP A 163 18.51 5.04 -5.50
CA ASP A 163 17.14 5.52 -5.23
C ASP A 163 16.16 4.38 -4.90
N ILE A 164 16.58 3.12 -5.05
CA ILE A 164 15.77 1.94 -4.76
C ILE A 164 16.19 1.32 -3.44
N ASP A 165 15.31 1.37 -2.45
CA ASP A 165 15.46 0.57 -1.23
C ASP A 165 14.81 -0.81 -1.43
N VAL A 166 15.58 -1.87 -1.16
CA VAL A 166 15.12 -3.26 -1.30
C VAL A 166 15.13 -3.92 0.07
N VAL A 167 13.93 -4.11 0.62
CA VAL A 167 13.74 -4.83 1.88
C VAL A 167 13.45 -6.29 1.58
N ASP A 168 14.35 -7.19 2.04
CA ASP A 168 14.08 -8.63 1.99
C ASP A 168 13.04 -9.00 3.06
N CYS A 169 11.79 -9.11 2.61
CA CYS A 169 10.67 -9.53 3.45
C CYS A 169 10.45 -11.06 3.44
N SER A 170 11.38 -11.86 2.90
CA SER A 170 11.23 -13.31 2.83
C SER A 170 11.07 -13.95 4.21
N MET A 171 10.35 -15.07 4.27
CA MET A 171 10.31 -15.84 5.51
C MET A 171 11.68 -16.46 5.78
N SER A 172 12.08 -16.47 7.05
CA SER A 172 13.34 -17.10 7.48
C SER A 172 13.46 -18.52 6.93
N PRO A 173 14.63 -18.93 6.40
CA PRO A 173 14.86 -20.31 5.91
C PRO A 173 14.58 -21.39 6.97
N HIS A 174 14.66 -21.03 8.26
CA HIS A 174 14.34 -21.93 9.36
C HIS A 174 12.85 -22.31 9.42
N PHE A 175 11.96 -21.46 8.90
CA PHE A 175 10.53 -21.73 8.82
C PHE A 175 10.21 -22.93 7.92
N LEU A 176 10.99 -23.14 6.86
CA LEU A 176 10.82 -24.23 5.90
C LEU A 176 11.32 -25.59 6.40
N LYS A 177 12.20 -25.59 7.41
CA LYS A 177 12.86 -26.81 7.92
C LYS A 177 12.08 -27.50 9.03
N ASN A 178 11.25 -26.77 9.75
CA ASN A 178 10.50 -27.31 10.87
C ASN A 178 9.12 -27.80 10.41
N ASN A 179 8.88 -29.11 10.51
CA ASN A 179 7.53 -29.66 10.56
C ASN A 179 6.88 -29.15 11.85
N PHE A 180 6.29 -27.96 11.83
CA PHE A 180 5.56 -27.42 12.97
C PHE A 180 4.28 -28.25 13.19
N ALA A 181 4.40 -29.37 13.90
CA ALA A 181 3.45 -29.62 14.97
C ALA A 181 3.62 -28.43 15.94
N LEU A 182 2.57 -27.63 16.11
CA LEU A 182 2.58 -26.44 16.96
C LEU A 182 2.83 -26.86 18.41
N ASN A 183 4.09 -26.97 18.78
CA ASN A 183 4.53 -27.19 20.14
C ASN A 183 5.01 -25.86 20.70
N LYS A 184 4.80 -25.63 22.00
CA LYS A 184 4.96 -24.37 22.73
C LYS A 184 6.31 -23.64 22.57
N GLU A 185 7.34 -24.28 22.04
CA GLU A 185 8.66 -23.68 21.75
C GLU A 185 8.71 -23.00 20.37
N SER A 186 7.82 -23.34 19.44
CA SER A 186 7.82 -22.79 18.08
C SER A 186 7.28 -21.34 18.00
N THR A 187 6.53 -20.92 19.01
CA THR A 187 6.10 -19.53 19.22
C THR A 187 7.26 -18.60 19.54
N ASP A 188 8.35 -19.11 20.13
CA ASP A 188 9.51 -18.29 20.51
C ASP A 188 10.44 -17.98 19.32
N SER A 189 10.29 -18.73 18.21
CA SER A 189 11.01 -18.49 16.95
C SER A 189 10.32 -17.49 16.02
N LEU A 190 9.06 -17.17 16.30
CA LEU A 190 8.41 -16.00 15.75
C LEU A 190 8.97 -14.80 16.52
N CYS A 191 9.33 -13.71 15.81
CA CYS A 191 9.82 -12.50 16.45
C CYS A 191 8.93 -12.19 17.67
N PRO A 192 9.50 -11.97 18.87
CA PRO A 192 8.73 -11.87 20.12
C PRO A 192 7.57 -10.87 20.07
N PHE A 193 7.65 -9.90 19.17
CA PHE A 193 6.58 -8.95 18.87
C PHE A 193 5.28 -9.58 18.34
N TYR A 194 5.34 -10.71 17.63
CA TYR A 194 4.16 -11.38 17.05
C TYR A 194 3.68 -12.59 17.85
N ALA A 195 4.46 -13.06 18.83
CA ALA A 195 4.04 -14.12 19.74
C ALA A 195 2.93 -13.64 20.72
N VAL A 196 2.88 -12.33 21.00
CA VAL A 196 1.96 -11.74 22.00
C VAL A 196 0.52 -11.60 21.48
N SER A 197 0.28 -11.71 20.18
CA SER A 197 -1.07 -11.60 19.60
C SER A 197 -1.82 -12.93 19.47
N ILE A 198 -1.38 -13.98 20.18
CA ILE A 198 -2.04 -15.29 20.21
C ILE A 198 -2.65 -15.51 21.60
N PHE A 199 -3.74 -14.82 21.87
CA PHE A 199 -4.81 -15.23 22.80
C PHE A 199 -6.15 -14.79 22.23
#